data_AF-A0A351A367-F1
#
_entry.id   AF-A0A351A367-F1
#
_cell.length_a   1.000
_cell.length_b   1.000
_cell.length_c   1.000
_cell.angle_alpha   90.00
_cell.angle_beta   90.00
_cell.angle_gamma   90.00
#
_symmetry.space_group_name_H-M   'P 1'
#
loop_
_entity.id
_entity.type
_entity.pdbx_description
1 polymer ?
#
loop_
_entity_poly.entity_id
_entity_poly.type
_entity_poly.pdbx_seq_one_letter_code
_entity_poly.pdbx_strand_id
1 'polypeptide(L)'
;MKRTRLKRRGGLGRTAEQLVWLASGLAESGSRIEDRYWEAQLAHLIDELLASNDEDSLNTALDHLYSADSRAYDELADHLESRAECAGGAFDSHDVVLLAAPILAWSRFRIPATSL
;
A
#
# COMPACT_ATOMS: atom_id res chain seq x y z
N MET A 1 -27.76 -34.74 8.74
CA MET A 1 -27.05 -33.58 9.35
C MET A 1 -25.97 -33.13 8.39
N LYS A 2 -26.11 -31.94 7.79
CA LYS A 2 -25.18 -31.41 6.79
C LYS A 2 -23.90 -30.97 7.53
N ARG A 3 -22.78 -31.67 7.31
CA ARG A 3 -21.49 -31.35 7.94
C ARG A 3 -21.11 -29.91 7.58
N THR A 4 -21.09 -29.04 8.58
CA THR A 4 -20.59 -27.67 8.48
C THR A 4 -19.11 -27.77 8.10
N ARG A 5 -18.77 -27.39 6.86
CA ARG A 5 -17.36 -27.28 6.46
C ARG A 5 -16.79 -26.10 7.24
N LEU A 6 -15.91 -26.35 8.21
CA LEU A 6 -15.07 -25.29 8.74
C LEU A 6 -14.33 -24.68 7.56
N LYS A 7 -14.55 -23.39 7.31
CA LYS A 7 -13.75 -22.62 6.37
C LYS A 7 -12.31 -22.76 6.86
N ARG A 8 -11.47 -23.51 6.15
CA ARG A 8 -10.01 -23.46 6.35
C ARG A 8 -9.70 -21.96 6.34
N ARG A 9 -9.15 -21.41 7.43
CA ARG A 9 -8.49 -20.10 7.33
C ARG A 9 -7.45 -20.33 6.23
N GLY A 10 -7.72 -19.80 5.03
CA GLY A 10 -6.74 -19.87 3.95
C GLY A 10 -5.49 -19.22 4.51
N GLY A 11 -4.36 -19.92 4.43
CA GLY A 11 -3.08 -19.27 4.70
C GLY A 11 -2.95 -18.05 3.79
N LEU A 12 -2.07 -17.14 4.17
CA LEU A 12 -1.73 -16.02 3.31
C LEU A 12 -1.34 -16.55 1.92
N GLY A 13 -1.76 -15.85 0.87
CA GLY A 13 -1.23 -16.12 -0.46
C GLY A 13 0.28 -15.90 -0.45
N ARG A 14 1.03 -16.64 -1.26
CA ARG A 14 2.51 -16.54 -1.30
C ARG A 14 3.01 -15.10 -1.48
N THR A 15 2.32 -14.33 -2.33
CA THR A 15 2.62 -12.92 -2.55
C THR A 15 2.41 -12.08 -1.29
N ALA A 16 1.28 -12.27 -0.60
CA ALA A 16 0.99 -11.60 0.66
C ALA A 16 1.98 -11.98 1.76
N GLU A 17 2.40 -13.26 1.84
CA GLU A 17 3.47 -13.69 2.75
C GLU A 17 4.80 -12.98 2.45
N GLN A 18 5.12 -12.78 1.16
CA GLN A 18 6.32 -12.09 0.75
C GLN A 18 6.29 -10.60 1.10
N LEU A 19 5.15 -9.92 0.92
CA LEU A 19 4.95 -8.53 1.35
C LEU A 19 5.13 -8.39 2.87
N VAL A 20 4.48 -9.28 3.64
CA VAL A 20 4.62 -9.35 5.10
C VAL A 20 6.09 -9.50 5.50
N TRP A 21 6.81 -10.43 4.86
CA TRP A 21 8.21 -10.67 5.17
C TRP A 21 9.11 -9.46 4.85
N LEU A 22 8.92 -8.82 3.69
CA LEU A 22 9.69 -7.62 3.31
C LEU A 22 9.42 -6.44 4.26
N ALA A 23 8.16 -6.20 4.59
CA ALA A 23 7.76 -5.12 5.50
C ALA A 23 8.28 -5.35 6.93
N SER A 24 8.19 -6.59 7.44
CA SER A 24 8.80 -6.93 8.73
C SER A 24 10.33 -6.79 8.70
N GLY A 25 10.99 -7.18 7.61
CA GLY A 25 12.45 -6.99 7.46
C GLY A 25 12.86 -5.51 7.47
N LEU A 26 12.09 -4.65 6.82
CA LEU A 26 12.28 -3.20 6.86
C LEU A 26 12.04 -2.65 8.27
N ALA A 27 10.96 -3.06 8.94
CA ALA A 27 10.67 -2.65 10.30
C ALA A 27 11.74 -3.10 11.30
N GLU A 28 12.38 -4.26 11.09
CA GLU A 28 13.47 -4.75 11.95
C GLU A 28 14.85 -4.22 11.57
N SER A 29 14.96 -3.49 10.46
CA SER A 29 16.21 -2.93 9.97
C SER A 29 16.90 -2.06 11.01
N GLY A 30 18.21 -2.25 11.14
CA GLY A 30 19.05 -1.53 12.11
C GLY A 30 19.94 -0.48 11.46
N SER A 31 19.96 -0.38 10.13
CA SER A 31 20.88 0.50 9.42
C SER A 31 20.33 1.01 8.09
N ARG A 32 20.80 2.18 7.67
CA ARG A 32 20.43 2.80 6.38
C ARG A 32 20.78 1.98 5.15
N ILE A 33 21.71 1.04 5.27
CA ILE A 33 22.09 0.16 4.16
C ILE A 33 21.04 -0.96 4.03
N GLU A 34 20.60 -1.51 5.16
CA GLU A 34 19.52 -2.49 5.22
C GLU A 34 18.19 -1.86 4.79
N ASP A 35 17.87 -0.66 5.27
CA ASP A 35 16.66 0.09 4.88
C ASP A 35 16.53 0.13 3.36
N ARG A 36 17.55 0.66 2.68
CA ARG A 36 17.57 0.77 1.20
C ARG A 36 17.40 -0.56 0.48
N TYR A 37 17.94 -1.64 1.05
CA TYR A 37 17.83 -2.97 0.45
C TYR A 37 16.40 -3.50 0.56
N TRP A 38 15.75 -3.31 1.71
CA TRP A 38 14.37 -3.71 1.93
C TRP A 38 13.39 -2.82 1.15
N GLU A 39 13.56 -1.50 1.24
CA GLU A 39 12.79 -0.49 0.49
C GLU A 39 12.79 -0.80 -1.01
N ALA A 40 13.95 -1.09 -1.60
CA ALA A 40 14.06 -1.37 -3.04
C ALA A 40 13.29 -2.63 -3.46
N GLN A 41 13.36 -3.70 -2.66
CA GLN A 41 12.61 -4.94 -2.96
C GLN A 41 11.11 -4.79 -2.72
N LEU A 42 10.74 -4.08 -1.65
CA LEU A 42 9.35 -3.83 -1.31
C LEU A 42 8.69 -2.96 -2.40
N ALA A 43 9.36 -1.87 -2.80
CA ALA A 43 8.91 -1.01 -3.89
C ALA A 43 8.74 -1.79 -5.20
N HIS A 44 9.69 -2.65 -5.56
CA HIS A 44 9.61 -3.45 -6.77
C HIS A 44 8.40 -4.39 -6.76
N LEU A 45 8.16 -5.11 -5.66
CA LEU A 45 7.02 -6.01 -5.55
C LEU A 45 5.68 -5.25 -5.56
N ILE A 46 5.60 -4.11 -4.88
CA ILE A 46 4.41 -3.26 -4.90
C ILE A 46 4.12 -2.79 -6.34
N ASP A 47 5.13 -2.34 -7.07
CA ASP A 47 4.97 -1.88 -8.45
C ASP A 47 4.42 -2.99 -9.37
N GLU A 48 4.90 -4.22 -9.23
CA GLU A 48 4.39 -5.37 -10.00
C GLU A 48 2.91 -5.66 -9.69
N LEU A 49 2.51 -5.57 -8.42
CA LEU A 49 1.13 -5.81 -7.99
C LEU A 49 0.18 -4.70 -8.43
N LEU A 50 0.61 -3.44 -8.33
CA LEU A 50 -0.14 -2.30 -8.83
C LEU A 50 -0.31 -2.39 -10.35
N ALA A 51 0.75 -2.72 -11.09
CA ALA A 51 0.69 -2.87 -12.55
C ALA A 51 -0.20 -4.04 -13.01
N SER A 52 -0.32 -5.09 -12.20
CA SER A 52 -1.19 -6.24 -12.48
C SER A 52 -2.60 -6.10 -11.91
N ASN A 53 -2.90 -5.00 -11.21
CA ASN A 53 -4.16 -4.74 -10.52
C ASN A 53 -4.52 -5.82 -9.48
N ASP A 54 -3.51 -6.44 -8.85
CA ASP A 54 -3.68 -7.43 -7.78
C ASP A 54 -3.79 -6.75 -6.40
N GLU A 55 -4.88 -6.00 -6.22
CA GLU A 55 -5.18 -5.31 -4.97
C GLU A 55 -5.50 -6.28 -3.82
N ASP A 56 -6.00 -7.48 -4.12
CA ASP A 56 -6.38 -8.48 -3.12
C ASP A 56 -5.15 -8.94 -2.31
N SER A 57 -4.02 -9.17 -2.97
CA SER A 57 -2.76 -9.55 -2.31
C SER A 57 -2.23 -8.44 -1.38
N LEU A 58 -2.32 -7.18 -1.82
CA LEU A 58 -1.89 -6.01 -1.03
C LEU A 58 -2.77 -5.83 0.22
N ASN A 59 -4.09 -5.83 0.04
CA ASN A 59 -5.04 -5.70 1.15
C ASN A 59 -4.92 -6.86 2.15
N THR A 60 -4.73 -8.09 1.66
CA THR A 60 -4.54 -9.26 2.53
C THR A 60 -3.29 -9.14 3.39
N ALA A 61 -2.19 -8.60 2.85
CA ALA A 61 -0.96 -8.37 3.61
C ALA A 61 -1.15 -7.26 4.68
N LEU A 62 -1.79 -6.16 4.32
CA LEU A 62 -2.15 -5.07 5.24
C LEU A 62 -3.04 -5.56 6.39
N ASP A 63 -4.12 -6.29 6.08
CA ASP A 63 -5.04 -6.84 7.09
C ASP A 63 -4.33 -7.77 8.09
N HIS A 64 -3.38 -8.56 7.58
CA HIS A 64 -2.58 -9.45 8.41
C HIS A 64 -1.64 -8.66 9.34
N LEU A 65 -0.87 -7.70 8.78
CA LEU A 65 0.06 -6.89 9.56
C LEU A 65 -0.65 -6.01 10.58
N TYR A 66 -1.81 -5.44 10.24
CA TYR A 66 -2.62 -4.64 11.15
C TYR A 66 -2.91 -5.36 12.48
N SER A 67 -3.08 -6.69 12.41
CA SER A 67 -3.35 -7.52 13.58
C SER A 67 -2.08 -8.06 14.27
N ALA A 68 -0.97 -8.15 13.55
CA ALA A 68 0.22 -8.91 13.97
C ALA A 68 1.41 -8.03 14.36
N ASP A 69 1.67 -6.96 13.62
CA ASP A 69 2.83 -6.09 13.77
C ASP A 69 2.51 -4.70 13.21
N SER A 70 2.26 -3.74 14.11
CA SER A 70 1.91 -2.37 13.73
C SER A 70 3.05 -1.64 13.03
N ARG A 71 4.31 -1.96 13.36
CA ARG A 71 5.45 -1.26 12.76
C ARG A 71 5.64 -1.72 11.32
N ALA A 72 5.60 -3.03 11.08
CA ALA A 72 5.62 -3.56 9.72
C ALA A 72 4.40 -3.13 8.90
N TYR A 73 3.23 -2.99 9.53
CA TYR A 73 2.04 -2.42 8.89
C TYR A 73 2.31 -1.00 8.38
N ASP A 74 2.85 -0.13 9.25
CA ASP A 74 3.15 1.27 8.88
C ASP A 74 4.16 1.33 7.72
N GLU A 75 5.23 0.52 7.76
CA GLU A 75 6.21 0.46 6.66
C GLU A 75 5.57 0.05 5.31
N LEU A 76 4.69 -0.97 5.32
CA LEU A 76 4.00 -1.41 4.10
C LEU A 76 3.02 -0.34 3.60
N ALA A 77 2.26 0.27 4.51
CA ALA A 77 1.28 1.30 4.18
C ALA A 77 1.93 2.54 3.57
N ASP A 78 2.97 3.08 4.21
CA ASP A 78 3.70 4.26 3.74
C ASP A 78 4.31 4.02 2.35
N HIS A 79 4.86 2.83 2.12
CA HIS A 79 5.40 2.48 0.81
C HIS A 79 4.29 2.35 -0.24
N LEU A 80 3.18 1.68 0.08
CA LEU A 80 2.06 1.54 -0.86
C LEU A 80 1.49 2.92 -1.24
N GLU A 81 1.28 3.81 -0.28
CA GLU A 81 0.83 5.19 -0.52
C GLU A 81 1.83 5.93 -1.42
N SER A 82 3.12 5.89 -1.09
CA SER A 82 4.17 6.52 -1.89
C SER A 82 4.17 6.02 -3.34
N ARG A 83 4.03 4.71 -3.57
CA ARG A 83 4.00 4.13 -4.93
C ARG A 83 2.68 4.41 -5.66
N ALA A 84 1.57 4.54 -4.95
CA ALA A 84 0.27 4.87 -5.54
C ALA A 84 0.16 6.35 -5.93
N GLU A 85 0.78 7.24 -5.15
CA GLU A 85 0.69 8.69 -5.35
C GLU A 85 1.83 9.27 -6.18
N CYS A 86 2.99 8.60 -6.23
CA CYS A 86 4.17 9.08 -6.94
C CYS A 86 4.56 8.16 -8.11
N ALA A 87 4.83 8.76 -9.28
CA ALA A 87 5.39 8.05 -10.44
C ALA A 87 6.90 8.33 -10.55
N GLY A 88 7.65 7.98 -9.52
CA GLY A 88 9.10 8.20 -9.46
C GLY A 88 9.83 7.42 -10.57
N GLY A 89 10.61 8.12 -11.39
CA GLY A 89 11.35 7.51 -12.51
C GLY A 89 10.48 7.06 -13.70
N ALA A 90 9.17 7.38 -13.71
CA ALA A 90 8.30 7.12 -14.86
C ALA A 90 8.62 8.03 -16.06
N PHE A 91 9.28 9.17 -15.82
CA PHE A 91 9.72 10.10 -16.85
C PHE A 91 11.19 10.49 -16.64
N ASP A 92 11.90 10.68 -17.75
CA ASP A 92 13.35 10.87 -17.78
C ASP A 92 13.80 12.24 -17.25
N SER A 93 12.89 13.21 -17.19
CA SER A 93 13.21 14.61 -16.87
C SER A 93 12.59 15.13 -15.57
N HIS A 94 11.53 14.48 -15.08
CA HIS A 94 10.75 14.96 -13.94
C HIS A 94 10.03 13.80 -13.24
N ASP A 95 9.83 13.93 -11.94
CA ASP A 95 8.94 13.06 -11.18
C ASP A 95 7.52 13.65 -11.10
N VAL A 96 6.54 12.79 -10.83
CA VAL A 96 5.13 13.18 -10.68
C VAL A 96 4.62 12.78 -9.31
N VAL A 97 3.86 13.68 -8.68
CA VAL A 97 3.14 13.44 -7.42
C VAL A 97 1.67 13.80 -7.60
N LEU A 98 0.78 12.95 -7.11
CA LEU A 98 -0.65 13.19 -7.05
C LEU A 98 -0.94 14.21 -5.94
N LEU A 99 -1.66 15.28 -6.29
CA LEU A 99 -2.08 16.30 -5.32
C LEU A 99 -3.61 16.34 -5.24
N ALA A 100 -4.13 16.02 -4.06
CA ALA A 100 -5.53 16.23 -3.71
C ALA A 100 -5.67 17.53 -2.92
N ALA A 101 -6.15 18.60 -3.57
CA ALA A 101 -6.34 19.91 -2.95
C ALA A 101 -7.85 20.25 -2.86
N PRO A 102 -8.51 20.02 -1.70
CA PRO A 102 -9.92 20.38 -1.55
C PRO A 102 -10.10 21.89 -1.61
N ILE A 103 -11.05 22.36 -2.43
CA ILE A 103 -11.37 23.78 -2.56
C ILE A 103 -12.53 24.11 -1.64
N LEU A 104 -12.27 24.91 -0.60
CA LEU A 104 -13.31 25.50 0.23
C LEU A 104 -13.77 26.82 -0.39
N ALA A 105 -14.99 26.84 -0.92
CA ALA A 105 -15.61 28.07 -1.39
C ALA A 105 -16.61 28.59 -0.34
N TRP A 106 -16.47 29.85 0.06
CA TRP A 106 -17.40 30.52 0.96
C TRP A 106 -17.95 31.80 0.32
N SER A 107 -19.25 32.03 0.48
CA SER A 107 -19.91 33.24 0.05
C SER A 107 -21.10 33.54 0.95
N ARG A 108 -21.43 34.82 1.09
CA ARG A 108 -22.71 35.26 1.69
C ARG A 108 -23.91 34.96 0.77
N PHE A 109 -23.65 34.72 -0.51
CA PHE A 109 -24.64 34.34 -1.52
C PHE A 109 -24.53 32.86 -1.86
N ARG A 110 -25.57 32.30 -2.49
CA ARG A 110 -25.50 30.92 -3.00
C ARG A 110 -24.37 30.80 -4.01
N ILE A 111 -23.49 29.83 -3.79
CA ILE A 111 -22.47 29.42 -4.75
C ILE A 111 -23.18 28.49 -5.75
N PRO A 112 -23.23 28.82 -7.05
CA PRO A 112 -23.79 27.92 -8.05
C PRO A 112 -22.95 26.64 -8.08
N ALA A 113 -23.61 25.49 -7.92
CA ALA A 113 -23.00 24.18 -8.07
C ALA A 113 -23.78 23.40 -9.14
N THR A 114 -23.04 22.74 -10.02
CA THR A 114 -23.60 21.75 -10.95
C THR A 114 -23.95 20.50 -10.16
N SER A 115 -25.15 19.94 -10.34
CA SER A 115 -25.45 18.58 -9.88
C SER A 115 -24.69 17.59 -10.76
N LEU A 116 -23.75 16.86 -10.18
CA LEU A 116 -23.09 15.71 -10.81
C LEU A 116 -24.02 14.50 -10.83
#